data_AF-A0A952H258-F1
#
_entry.id   AF-A0A952H258-F1
#
_cell.length_a   1.000
_cell.length_b   1.000
_cell.length_c   1.000
_cell.angle_alpha   90.00
_cell.angle_beta   90.00
_cell.angle_gamma   90.00
#
_symmetry.space_group_name_H-M   'P 1'
#
loop_
_entity.id
_entity.type
_entity.pdbx_description
1 polymer ?
#
loop_
_entity_poly.entity_id
_entity_poly.type
_entity_poly.pdbx_seq_one_letter_code
_entity_poly.pdbx_strand_id
1 'polypeptide(L)'
;MRVWIWAGVTAMAVAMSVQAATPTAPAASAAQGFRLFRPSAPASAPRTSAPVKPAPAASAPAPAAAVVDTEPVIKGYAVPIGGALKADNEEVWQRIVQLAGGKGARFVVFGTASEDPEASAKQVVDLLQRRGAVAESLPVAPRFLWVDLNKVVRDPALIAKVKAAKGIFFTGGVQERIVDVLQPGGQSTPMLEAIWDVYRKGGVVVGTSAGAAIMSTVMFRDAPSVINILKGRFVDGKQVDRGLGFVGPHLFVDQHFLKRGRFGRMIPLMMAKGYKIGLGVDENTAAVIRGDEIEVIGDRGALVVDLTEAKTDASLGAFNVQGARLSYLEHGDRYHMRARSTTPSAPKLRGELHDAESPNFRPYYTDDVFHLDMLGDSTISGAMSRLIDSVRKEVKGLAFDVLPRTNDPLAELGFLFRLYKGSDSLGWSTEEFGGEQFTVTNLYLDISPVRLPMPLYGGWTGPPKPAAPAVPASAASAPQAPQAPQ
;
A
#
# COMPACT_ATOMS: atom_id res chain seq x y z
N MET A 1 9.05 4.66 52.08
CA MET A 1 8.97 3.22 52.41
C MET A 1 7.50 2.78 52.31
N ARG A 2 7.11 2.22 51.17
CA ARG A 2 5.91 1.36 50.99
C ARG A 2 5.98 0.74 49.60
N VAL A 3 6.19 -0.58 49.64
CA VAL A 3 6.36 -1.51 48.54
C VAL A 3 4.98 -1.89 48.00
N TRP A 4 4.82 -1.92 46.68
CA TRP A 4 3.68 -2.55 46.02
C TRP A 4 4.10 -3.88 45.41
N ILE A 5 3.40 -4.92 45.85
CA ILE A 5 3.61 -6.33 45.51
C ILE A 5 2.95 -6.64 44.17
N TRP A 6 3.70 -7.25 43.25
CA TRP A 6 3.19 -7.87 42.03
C TRP A 6 2.60 -9.24 42.36
N ALA A 7 1.33 -9.46 42.02
CA ALA A 7 0.70 -10.77 42.04
C ALA A 7 0.82 -11.41 40.65
N GLY A 8 1.60 -12.50 40.56
CA GLY A 8 1.67 -13.36 39.39
C GLY A 8 0.48 -14.32 39.34
N VAL A 9 -0.09 -14.50 38.15
CA VAL A 9 -1.07 -15.55 37.87
C VAL A 9 -0.42 -16.58 36.95
N THR A 10 -0.34 -17.79 37.48
CA THR A 10 0.21 -19.01 36.89
C THR A 10 -0.70 -19.53 35.76
N ALA A 11 -0.15 -19.76 34.57
CA ALA A 11 -0.85 -20.46 33.49
C ALA A 11 -0.65 -21.99 33.64
N MET A 12 -1.75 -22.72 33.87
CA MET A 12 -1.79 -24.18 33.78
C MET A 12 -1.82 -24.60 32.30
N ALA A 13 -0.82 -25.37 31.88
CA ALA A 13 -0.82 -26.09 30.61
C ALA A 13 -1.61 -27.39 30.76
N VAL A 14 -2.68 -27.55 29.96
CA VAL A 14 -3.37 -28.82 29.76
C VAL A 14 -2.87 -29.42 28.45
N ALA A 15 -2.17 -30.54 28.53
CA ALA A 15 -1.76 -31.32 27.37
C ALA A 15 -2.96 -32.13 26.86
N MET A 16 -3.38 -31.88 25.62
CA MET A 16 -4.29 -32.77 24.89
C MET A 16 -3.52 -33.45 23.75
N SER A 17 -3.30 -34.75 23.93
CA SER A 17 -2.79 -35.68 22.94
C SER A 17 -3.85 -35.92 21.86
N VAL A 18 -3.57 -35.55 20.62
CA VAL A 18 -4.37 -35.96 19.47
C VAL A 18 -3.52 -36.83 18.55
N GLN A 19 -3.99 -38.06 18.41
CA GLN A 19 -3.39 -39.16 17.65
C GLN A 19 -3.57 -38.89 16.15
N ALA A 20 -2.47 -38.91 15.39
CA ALA A 20 -2.49 -38.69 13.94
C ALA A 20 -3.06 -39.91 13.21
N ALA A 21 -4.14 -39.71 12.46
CA ALA A 21 -4.63 -40.67 11.48
C ALA A 21 -3.95 -40.44 10.12
N THR A 22 -3.49 -41.53 9.51
CA THR A 22 -2.88 -41.58 8.18
C THR A 22 -3.92 -41.36 7.07
N PRO A 23 -3.66 -40.50 6.07
CA PRO A 23 -4.43 -40.50 4.83
C PRO A 23 -3.72 -41.29 3.73
N THR A 24 -4.50 -42.16 3.10
CA THR A 24 -4.21 -42.91 1.87
C THR A 24 -4.11 -41.98 0.66
N ALA A 25 -3.21 -42.32 -0.26
CA ALA A 25 -2.95 -41.58 -1.50
C ALA A 25 -4.12 -41.66 -2.51
N PRO A 26 -4.25 -40.65 -3.39
CA PRO A 26 -4.40 -40.99 -4.80
C PRO A 26 -3.53 -40.16 -5.77
N ALA A 27 -3.08 -40.87 -6.79
CA ALA A 27 -2.79 -40.52 -8.18
C ALA A 27 -2.12 -39.18 -8.55
N ALA A 28 -0.95 -39.31 -9.17
CA ALA A 28 -0.19 -38.28 -9.83
C ALA A 28 -0.99 -37.55 -10.93
N SER A 29 -0.89 -36.21 -10.94
CA SER A 29 -1.18 -35.37 -12.10
C SER A 29 -0.13 -34.27 -12.18
N ALA A 30 0.27 -33.97 -13.42
CA ALA A 30 1.53 -33.38 -13.80
C ALA A 30 1.75 -31.93 -13.29
N ALA A 31 3.01 -31.64 -12.96
CA ALA A 31 3.52 -30.32 -12.62
C ALA A 31 3.26 -29.30 -13.75
N GLN A 32 2.62 -28.18 -13.42
CA GLN A 32 2.61 -26.99 -14.26
C GLN A 32 3.34 -25.86 -13.52
N GLY A 33 4.41 -25.38 -14.17
CA GLY A 33 5.45 -24.57 -13.58
C GLY A 33 5.12 -23.09 -13.35
N PHE A 34 5.95 -22.51 -12.48
CA PHE A 34 6.13 -21.09 -12.26
C PHE A 34 6.31 -20.33 -13.57
N ARG A 35 5.53 -19.28 -13.81
CA ARG A 35 5.75 -18.36 -14.94
C ARG A 35 6.75 -17.28 -14.55
N LEU A 36 7.97 -17.41 -15.07
CA LEU A 36 8.94 -16.33 -15.19
C LEU A 36 8.50 -15.34 -16.28
N PHE A 37 8.79 -14.07 -16.06
CA PHE A 37 8.59 -12.97 -17.00
C PHE A 37 9.17 -13.32 -18.39
N ARG A 38 8.35 -13.15 -19.44
CA ARG A 38 8.77 -13.35 -20.84
C ARG A 38 9.03 -11.98 -21.50
N PRO A 39 10.22 -11.74 -22.10
CA PRO A 39 10.49 -10.53 -22.87
C PRO A 39 9.98 -10.64 -24.32
N SER A 40 9.52 -9.52 -24.87
CA SER A 40 9.18 -9.34 -26.28
C SER A 40 10.45 -9.16 -27.13
N ALA A 41 10.52 -9.82 -28.29
CA ALA A 41 11.69 -9.81 -29.18
C ALA A 41 11.89 -8.46 -29.92
N PRO A 42 13.14 -8.08 -30.27
CA PRO A 42 13.41 -6.87 -31.03
C PRO A 42 13.30 -7.10 -32.55
N ALA A 43 12.82 -6.09 -33.26
CA ALA A 43 12.81 -6.05 -34.73
C ALA A 43 14.18 -5.64 -35.29
N SER A 44 14.51 -6.20 -36.45
CA SER A 44 15.79 -6.18 -37.18
C SER A 44 16.10 -4.86 -37.91
N ALA A 45 17.39 -4.58 -38.08
CA ALA A 45 17.96 -3.49 -38.91
C ALA A 45 18.48 -4.03 -40.28
N PRO A 46 19.17 -3.22 -41.13
CA PRO A 46 18.61 -2.20 -42.04
C PRO A 46 18.88 -2.54 -43.53
N ARG A 47 18.20 -1.88 -44.48
CA ARG A 47 18.54 -1.93 -45.91
C ARG A 47 18.78 -0.54 -46.52
N THR A 48 20.04 -0.33 -46.91
CA THR A 48 20.62 0.41 -48.05
C THR A 48 19.92 1.65 -48.64
N SER A 49 20.70 2.73 -48.71
CA SER A 49 20.48 4.06 -49.29
C SER A 49 20.76 4.18 -50.80
N ALA A 50 19.96 4.98 -51.54
CA ALA A 50 20.35 5.82 -52.70
C ALA A 50 19.18 6.80 -53.07
N PRO A 51 19.37 7.86 -53.90
CA PRO A 51 19.38 9.25 -53.48
C PRO A 51 18.09 10.06 -53.78
N VAL A 52 17.92 11.14 -53.02
CA VAL A 52 16.76 12.06 -53.01
C VAL A 52 16.86 13.14 -54.09
N LYS A 53 15.74 13.42 -54.77
CA LYS A 53 15.50 14.59 -55.62
C LYS A 53 14.46 15.48 -54.91
N PRO A 54 14.61 16.82 -54.80
CA PRO A 54 13.72 17.64 -53.97
C PRO A 54 12.47 18.08 -54.76
N ALA A 55 11.30 17.94 -54.15
CA ALA A 55 10.03 18.55 -54.58
C ALA A 55 9.08 18.68 -53.36
N PRO A 56 8.04 19.53 -53.43
CA PRO A 56 7.84 20.72 -52.62
C PRO A 56 7.06 20.49 -51.31
N ALA A 57 7.08 21.50 -50.45
CA ALA A 57 6.47 21.51 -49.11
C ALA A 57 5.01 21.02 -49.10
N ALA A 58 4.78 19.90 -48.41
CA ALA A 58 3.46 19.40 -48.07
C ALA A 58 3.02 19.98 -46.71
N SER A 59 1.77 20.45 -46.69
CA SER A 59 1.04 20.98 -45.54
C SER A 59 1.11 20.07 -44.30
N ALA A 60 1.26 20.68 -43.12
CA ALA A 60 1.27 20.01 -41.83
C ALA A 60 0.02 19.10 -41.64
N PRO A 61 0.18 17.88 -41.10
CA PRO A 61 -0.96 17.05 -40.75
C PRO A 61 -1.69 17.69 -39.56
N ALA A 62 -3.01 17.79 -39.67
CA ALA A 62 -3.89 18.22 -38.58
C ALA A 62 -3.67 17.32 -37.34
N PRO A 63 -3.70 17.88 -36.11
CA PRO A 63 -3.55 17.08 -34.91
C PRO A 63 -4.67 16.05 -34.85
N ALA A 64 -4.30 14.78 -34.70
CA ALA A 64 -5.23 13.70 -34.42
C ALA A 64 -6.05 14.10 -33.18
N ALA A 65 -7.37 14.16 -33.34
CA ALA A 65 -8.28 14.44 -32.25
C ALA A 65 -8.00 13.47 -31.10
N ALA A 66 -7.69 14.01 -29.93
CA ALA A 66 -7.56 13.22 -28.71
C ALA A 66 -8.86 12.45 -28.51
N VAL A 67 -8.77 11.12 -28.43
CA VAL A 67 -9.87 10.28 -28.02
C VAL A 67 -10.13 10.65 -26.55
N VAL A 68 -11.17 11.44 -26.32
CA VAL A 68 -11.66 11.71 -24.98
C VAL A 68 -12.31 10.42 -24.51
N ASP A 69 -11.66 9.71 -23.58
CA ASP A 69 -12.31 8.63 -22.84
C ASP A 69 -13.51 9.23 -22.10
N THR A 70 -14.69 9.16 -22.71
CA THR A 70 -15.94 9.59 -22.09
C THR A 70 -16.42 8.48 -21.16
N GLU A 71 -15.66 8.22 -20.10
CA GLU A 71 -16.18 7.50 -18.94
C GLU A 71 -17.41 8.26 -18.41
N PRO A 72 -18.53 7.58 -18.15
CA PRO A 72 -19.74 8.25 -17.67
C PRO A 72 -19.42 9.02 -16.38
N VAL A 73 -19.77 10.31 -16.35
CA VAL A 73 -19.47 11.18 -15.21
C VAL A 73 -20.21 10.68 -13.97
N ILE A 74 -19.48 9.96 -13.10
CA ILE A 74 -19.98 9.53 -11.81
C ILE A 74 -20.08 10.75 -10.90
N LYS A 75 -21.29 11.03 -10.40
CA LYS A 75 -21.56 12.21 -9.57
C LYS A 75 -21.27 12.00 -8.09
N GLY A 76 -21.22 10.75 -7.64
CA GLY A 76 -21.09 10.36 -6.24
C GLY A 76 -19.69 10.48 -5.67
N TYR A 77 -19.57 10.16 -4.39
CA TYR A 77 -18.32 10.15 -3.64
C TYR A 77 -17.94 8.74 -3.21
N ALA A 78 -16.70 8.33 -3.47
CA ALA A 78 -16.13 7.13 -2.87
C ALA A 78 -15.23 7.56 -1.71
N VAL A 79 -15.40 6.95 -0.54
CA VAL A 79 -14.67 7.31 0.68
C VAL A 79 -14.02 6.08 1.31
N PRO A 80 -12.83 5.66 0.82
CA PRO A 80 -11.99 4.71 1.54
C PRO A 80 -11.46 5.31 2.84
N ILE A 81 -11.62 4.57 3.93
CA ILE A 81 -11.06 4.86 5.25
C ILE A 81 -10.02 3.79 5.56
N GLY A 82 -8.82 4.20 5.97
CA GLY A 82 -7.69 3.28 6.15
C GLY A 82 -7.85 2.26 7.29
N GLY A 83 -8.97 2.28 8.02
CA GLY A 83 -9.24 1.37 9.12
C GLY A 83 -9.07 2.04 10.48
N ALA A 84 -9.48 1.33 11.54
CA ALA A 84 -9.41 1.80 12.93
C ALA A 84 -9.90 3.25 13.13
N LEU A 85 -10.97 3.63 12.41
CA LEU A 85 -11.61 4.94 12.55
C LEU A 85 -12.17 5.07 13.96
N LYS A 86 -11.70 6.08 14.69
CA LYS A 86 -12.12 6.31 16.06
C LYS A 86 -13.53 6.90 16.10
N ALA A 87 -14.23 6.63 17.20
CA ALA A 87 -15.59 7.11 17.41
C ALA A 87 -15.68 8.62 17.58
N ASP A 88 -14.60 9.26 18.04
CA ASP A 88 -14.45 10.69 18.33
C ASP A 88 -13.83 11.48 17.17
N ASN A 89 -13.53 10.83 16.03
CA ASN A 89 -13.08 11.51 14.82
C ASN A 89 -14.25 12.25 14.13
N GLU A 90 -14.62 13.40 14.71
CA GLU A 90 -15.76 14.19 14.26
C GLU A 90 -15.60 14.67 12.82
N GLU A 91 -14.37 15.02 12.40
CA GLU A 91 -14.10 15.49 11.04
C GLU A 91 -14.59 14.47 10.01
N VAL A 92 -14.11 13.22 10.10
CA VAL A 92 -14.44 12.17 9.13
C VAL A 92 -15.93 11.83 9.20
N TRP A 93 -16.48 11.61 10.39
CA TRP A 93 -17.88 11.21 10.54
C TRP A 93 -18.87 12.29 10.07
N GLN A 94 -18.63 13.56 10.41
CA GLN A 94 -19.48 14.66 9.96
C GLN A 94 -19.36 14.86 8.45
N ARG A 95 -18.14 14.78 7.89
CA ARG A 95 -17.93 14.92 6.45
C ARG A 95 -18.69 13.85 5.67
N ILE A 96 -18.67 12.59 6.11
CA ILE A 96 -19.44 11.50 5.49
C ILE A 96 -20.95 11.82 5.48
N VAL A 97 -21.51 12.29 6.59
CA VAL A 97 -22.94 12.63 6.68
C VAL A 97 -23.26 13.83 5.77
N GLN A 98 -22.40 14.85 5.73
CA GLN A 98 -22.56 16.00 4.85
C GLN A 98 -22.55 15.59 3.37
N LEU A 99 -21.64 14.70 2.96
CA LEU A 99 -21.57 14.19 1.58
C LEU A 99 -22.85 13.44 1.16
N ALA A 100 -23.56 12.82 2.11
CA ALA A 100 -24.85 12.18 1.87
C ALA A 100 -26.06 13.15 1.87
N GLY A 101 -25.84 14.45 2.09
CA GLY A 101 -26.90 15.46 2.17
C GLY A 101 -27.18 16.01 3.57
N GLY A 102 -26.36 15.67 4.57
CA GLY A 102 -26.45 16.23 5.92
C GLY A 102 -27.49 15.56 6.81
N LYS A 103 -28.06 16.34 7.75
CA LYS A 103 -29.04 15.84 8.72
C LYS A 103 -30.27 15.24 8.01
N GLY A 104 -30.70 14.06 8.43
CA GLY A 104 -31.79 13.29 7.82
C GLY A 104 -31.36 12.43 6.63
N ALA A 105 -30.09 12.50 6.19
CA ALA A 105 -29.58 11.65 5.12
C ALA A 105 -29.75 10.17 5.48
N ARG A 106 -30.29 9.39 4.55
CA ARG A 106 -30.54 7.96 4.74
C ARG A 106 -29.28 7.17 4.44
N PHE A 107 -28.86 6.34 5.38
CA PHE A 107 -27.72 5.44 5.24
C PHE A 107 -28.16 3.98 5.32
N VAL A 108 -27.55 3.16 4.46
CA VAL A 108 -27.56 1.71 4.62
C VAL A 108 -26.16 1.22 5.00
N VAL A 109 -26.08 0.45 6.08
CA VAL A 109 -24.84 -0.11 6.62
C VAL A 109 -24.75 -1.61 6.37
N PHE A 110 -23.62 -2.05 5.82
CA PHE A 110 -23.30 -3.43 5.52
C PHE A 110 -22.19 -3.94 6.45
N GLY A 111 -22.57 -4.81 7.39
CA GLY A 111 -21.64 -5.55 8.27
C GLY A 111 -20.95 -6.74 7.59
N THR A 112 -21.07 -6.88 6.27
CA THR A 112 -20.78 -8.09 5.47
C THR A 112 -19.40 -8.69 5.70
N ALA A 113 -18.38 -7.84 5.89
CA ALA A 113 -17.01 -8.27 6.09
C ALA A 113 -16.73 -8.84 7.48
N SER A 114 -17.51 -8.41 8.48
CA SER A 114 -17.22 -8.65 9.90
C SER A 114 -17.37 -10.12 10.29
N GLU A 115 -16.67 -10.54 11.35
CA GLU A 115 -16.98 -11.79 12.06
C GLU A 115 -18.29 -11.68 12.85
N ASP A 116 -18.57 -10.49 13.39
CA ASP A 116 -19.83 -10.14 14.03
C ASP A 116 -20.48 -8.99 13.23
N PRO A 117 -21.32 -9.30 12.23
CA PRO A 117 -21.92 -8.28 11.38
C PRO A 117 -22.93 -7.40 12.13
N GLU A 118 -23.60 -7.94 13.14
CA GLU A 118 -24.62 -7.21 13.89
C GLU A 118 -23.98 -6.13 14.77
N ALA A 119 -23.00 -6.49 15.59
CA ALA A 119 -22.32 -5.53 16.46
C ALA A 119 -21.57 -4.46 15.64
N SER A 120 -20.86 -4.87 14.59
CA SER A 120 -20.09 -3.97 13.73
C SER A 120 -20.98 -2.97 12.99
N ALA A 121 -22.09 -3.45 12.39
CA ALA A 121 -23.03 -2.56 11.72
C ALA A 121 -23.76 -1.65 12.72
N LYS A 122 -24.17 -2.18 13.88
CA LYS A 122 -24.80 -1.38 14.94
C LYS A 122 -23.92 -0.22 15.40
N GLN A 123 -22.63 -0.46 15.62
CA GLN A 123 -21.70 0.60 16.02
C GLN A 123 -21.67 1.74 15.00
N VAL A 124 -21.59 1.42 13.70
CA VAL A 124 -21.59 2.43 12.64
C VAL A 124 -22.94 3.15 12.54
N VAL A 125 -24.05 2.42 12.64
CA VAL A 125 -25.41 3.01 12.67
C VAL A 125 -25.51 4.03 13.80
N ASP A 126 -25.11 3.66 15.01
CA ASP A 126 -25.16 4.54 16.18
C ASP A 126 -24.29 5.79 15.98
N LEU A 127 -23.10 5.64 15.38
CA LEU A 127 -22.20 6.77 15.10
C LEU A 127 -22.76 7.72 14.03
N LEU A 128 -23.37 7.20 12.97
CA LEU A 128 -24.04 8.02 11.94
C LEU A 128 -25.26 8.75 12.52
N GLN A 129 -26.07 8.05 13.34
CA GLN A 129 -27.26 8.61 13.96
C GLN A 129 -26.93 9.72 14.96
N ARG A 130 -25.83 9.59 15.74
CA ARG A 130 -25.33 10.67 16.63
C ARG A 130 -25.07 11.98 15.88
N ARG A 131 -24.78 11.91 14.58
CA ARG A 131 -24.51 13.07 13.70
C ARG A 131 -25.69 13.41 12.80
N GLY A 132 -26.87 12.89 13.13
CA GLY A 132 -28.15 13.29 12.55
C GLY A 132 -28.55 12.55 11.28
N ALA A 133 -27.83 11.50 10.87
CA ALA A 133 -28.27 10.63 9.78
C ALA A 133 -29.39 9.67 10.22
N VAL A 134 -30.16 9.16 9.26
CA VAL A 134 -31.10 8.05 9.46
C VAL A 134 -30.44 6.79 8.89
N ALA A 135 -29.81 6.00 9.76
CA ALA A 135 -29.07 4.81 9.35
C ALA A 135 -29.79 3.52 9.76
N GLU A 136 -29.76 2.52 8.89
CA GLU A 136 -30.18 1.14 9.17
C GLU A 136 -29.17 0.14 8.60
N SER A 137 -29.05 -1.04 9.20
CA SER A 137 -28.23 -2.14 8.69
C SER A 137 -29.08 -3.20 7.99
N LEU A 138 -28.55 -3.82 6.92
CA LEU A 138 -29.23 -4.93 6.24
C LEU A 138 -28.61 -6.28 6.59
N PRO A 139 -29.40 -7.38 6.60
CA PRO A 139 -28.92 -8.72 6.96
C PRO A 139 -28.15 -9.38 5.80
N VAL A 140 -27.17 -8.68 5.22
CA VAL A 140 -26.40 -9.15 4.05
C VAL A 140 -24.99 -9.52 4.53
N ALA A 141 -24.83 -10.67 5.18
CA ALA A 141 -23.53 -11.13 5.66
C ALA A 141 -23.47 -12.66 5.78
N PRO A 142 -22.35 -13.30 5.41
CA PRO A 142 -22.21 -14.76 5.46
C PRO A 142 -22.18 -15.31 6.89
N ARG A 143 -21.94 -14.47 7.89
CA ARG A 143 -21.99 -14.85 9.31
C ARG A 143 -23.41 -14.89 9.87
N PHE A 144 -24.40 -14.35 9.14
CA PHE A 144 -25.80 -14.60 9.45
C PHE A 144 -26.23 -15.96 8.90
N LEU A 145 -26.00 -17.02 9.68
CA LEU A 145 -26.26 -18.41 9.27
C LEU A 145 -27.75 -18.70 8.99
N TRP A 146 -28.64 -17.82 9.44
CA TRP A 146 -30.08 -17.89 9.21
C TRP A 146 -30.53 -17.17 7.92
N VAL A 147 -29.61 -16.53 7.19
CA VAL A 147 -29.90 -15.80 5.95
C VAL A 147 -29.48 -16.60 4.72
N ASP A 148 -30.39 -16.76 3.77
CA ASP A 148 -30.05 -17.19 2.42
C ASP A 148 -29.48 -16.00 1.63
N LEU A 149 -28.14 -15.99 1.48
CA LEU A 149 -27.42 -14.91 0.79
C LEU A 149 -27.86 -14.70 -0.66
N ASN A 150 -28.24 -15.78 -1.36
CA ASN A 150 -28.64 -15.70 -2.75
C ASN A 150 -30.01 -15.00 -2.88
N LYS A 151 -30.91 -15.20 -1.90
CA LYS A 151 -32.20 -14.53 -1.83
C LYS A 151 -32.09 -13.10 -1.31
N VAL A 152 -31.33 -12.85 -0.25
CA VAL A 152 -31.28 -11.53 0.41
C VAL A 152 -30.73 -10.43 -0.52
N VAL A 153 -29.74 -10.74 -1.37
CA VAL A 153 -29.18 -9.80 -2.35
C VAL A 153 -30.08 -9.59 -3.58
N ARG A 154 -31.21 -10.29 -3.63
CA ARG A 154 -32.24 -10.20 -4.68
C ARG A 154 -33.60 -9.78 -4.12
N ASP A 155 -33.70 -9.53 -2.81
CA ASP A 155 -34.94 -9.15 -2.15
C ASP A 155 -35.36 -7.73 -2.60
N PRO A 156 -36.53 -7.58 -3.25
CA PRO A 156 -37.00 -6.28 -3.74
C PRO A 156 -37.17 -5.22 -2.64
N ALA A 157 -37.57 -5.62 -1.43
CA ALA A 157 -37.78 -4.69 -0.32
C ALA A 157 -36.45 -4.15 0.22
N LEU A 158 -35.44 -5.00 0.35
CA LEU A 158 -34.10 -4.58 0.78
C LEU A 158 -33.40 -3.73 -0.29
N ILE A 159 -33.57 -4.09 -1.56
CA ILE A 159 -33.08 -3.29 -2.69
C ILE A 159 -33.74 -1.91 -2.71
N ALA A 160 -35.04 -1.81 -2.43
CA ALA A 160 -35.73 -0.53 -2.35
C ALA A 160 -35.16 0.38 -1.24
N LYS A 161 -34.80 -0.20 -0.08
CA LYS A 161 -34.12 0.53 1.00
C LYS A 161 -32.78 1.11 0.54
N VAL A 162 -31.96 0.30 -0.14
CA VAL A 162 -30.70 0.77 -0.73
C VAL A 162 -30.92 1.90 -1.73
N LYS A 163 -31.86 1.73 -2.68
CA LYS A 163 -32.15 2.76 -3.69
C LYS A 163 -32.67 4.08 -3.10
N ALA A 164 -33.31 4.03 -1.92
CA ALA A 164 -33.77 5.21 -1.19
C ALA A 164 -32.68 5.89 -0.36
N ALA A 165 -31.52 5.24 -0.17
CA ALA A 165 -30.40 5.78 0.58
C ALA A 165 -29.65 6.88 -0.20
N LYS A 166 -28.92 7.70 0.54
CA LYS A 166 -27.93 8.65 0.01
C LYS A 166 -26.50 8.32 0.44
N GLY A 167 -26.36 7.47 1.46
CA GLY A 167 -25.09 6.92 1.90
C GLY A 167 -25.12 5.41 2.01
N ILE A 168 -24.04 4.77 1.58
CA ILE A 168 -23.78 3.35 1.78
C ILE A 168 -22.50 3.22 2.60
N PHE A 169 -22.50 2.38 3.63
CA PHE A 169 -21.31 2.18 4.47
C PHE A 169 -20.96 0.69 4.57
N PHE A 170 -19.72 0.34 4.24
CA PHE A 170 -19.15 -0.99 4.43
C PHE A 170 -18.21 -1.03 5.64
N THR A 171 -18.48 -1.91 6.59
CA THR A 171 -17.62 -2.08 7.77
C THR A 171 -16.31 -2.81 7.43
N GLY A 172 -15.39 -2.85 8.41
CA GLY A 172 -14.18 -3.67 8.35
C GLY A 172 -14.44 -5.17 8.53
N GLY A 173 -13.39 -5.98 8.36
CA GLY A 173 -13.41 -7.44 8.45
C GLY A 173 -12.61 -8.08 7.32
N VAL A 174 -13.18 -9.11 6.68
CA VAL A 174 -12.61 -9.77 5.50
C VAL A 174 -13.27 -9.24 4.22
N GLN A 175 -12.53 -8.50 3.41
CA GLN A 175 -13.02 -7.85 2.17
C GLN A 175 -13.61 -8.82 1.15
N GLU A 176 -13.08 -10.03 1.12
CA GLU A 176 -13.49 -11.07 0.19
C GLU A 176 -14.94 -11.51 0.39
N ARG A 177 -15.44 -11.43 1.63
CA ARG A 177 -16.86 -11.67 1.95
C ARG A 177 -17.77 -10.64 1.29
N ILE A 178 -17.34 -9.38 1.17
CA ILE A 178 -18.14 -8.34 0.54
C ILE A 178 -18.31 -8.67 -0.95
N VAL A 179 -17.19 -8.96 -1.63
CA VAL A 179 -17.18 -9.24 -3.07
C VAL A 179 -17.91 -10.55 -3.38
N ASP A 180 -17.66 -11.62 -2.62
CA ASP A 180 -18.29 -12.92 -2.89
C ASP A 180 -19.82 -12.88 -2.69
N VAL A 181 -20.31 -12.04 -1.77
CA VAL A 181 -21.76 -11.86 -1.53
C VAL A 181 -22.40 -10.98 -2.59
N LEU A 182 -21.78 -9.85 -2.92
CA LEU A 182 -22.36 -8.85 -3.82
C LEU A 182 -22.10 -9.12 -5.30
N GLN A 183 -21.05 -9.88 -5.61
CA GLN A 183 -20.60 -10.19 -6.96
C GLN A 183 -20.16 -11.68 -7.09
N PRO A 184 -21.01 -12.66 -6.72
CA PRO A 184 -20.66 -14.08 -6.73
C PRO A 184 -20.26 -14.54 -8.14
N GLY A 185 -19.11 -15.22 -8.24
CA GLY A 185 -18.58 -15.68 -9.52
C GLY A 185 -18.25 -14.55 -10.50
N GLY A 186 -18.12 -13.31 -10.02
CA GLY A 186 -17.88 -12.14 -10.85
C GLY A 186 -19.12 -11.49 -11.45
N GLN A 187 -20.32 -11.96 -11.13
CA GLN A 187 -21.58 -11.42 -11.64
C GLN A 187 -22.23 -10.50 -10.62
N SER A 188 -22.56 -9.27 -11.00
CA SER A 188 -23.24 -8.33 -10.12
C SER A 188 -24.59 -8.86 -9.65
N THR A 189 -24.87 -8.73 -8.36
CA THR A 189 -26.22 -8.94 -7.80
C THR A 189 -27.10 -7.70 -8.01
N PRO A 190 -28.43 -7.83 -7.98
CA PRO A 190 -29.33 -6.67 -7.96
C PRO A 190 -29.07 -5.71 -6.78
N MET A 191 -28.61 -6.24 -5.64
CA MET A 191 -28.15 -5.43 -4.50
C MET A 191 -26.93 -4.56 -4.88
N LEU A 192 -25.91 -5.15 -5.52
CA LEU A 192 -24.73 -4.42 -5.96
C LEU A 192 -25.09 -3.35 -7.00
N GLU A 193 -25.96 -3.65 -7.95
CA GLU A 193 -26.44 -2.66 -8.92
C GLU A 193 -27.20 -1.52 -8.24
N ALA A 194 -27.99 -1.80 -7.20
CA ALA A 194 -28.65 -0.76 -6.42
C ALA A 194 -27.66 0.15 -5.66
N ILE A 195 -26.57 -0.40 -5.12
CA ILE A 195 -25.49 0.37 -4.50
C ILE A 195 -24.81 1.27 -5.54
N TRP A 196 -24.51 0.72 -6.71
CA TRP A 196 -23.97 1.48 -7.84
C TRP A 196 -24.91 2.59 -8.32
N ASP A 197 -26.22 2.35 -8.34
CA ASP A 197 -27.21 3.38 -8.67
C ASP A 197 -27.17 4.55 -7.67
N VAL A 198 -27.02 4.29 -6.37
CA VAL A 198 -26.87 5.33 -5.35
C VAL A 198 -25.63 6.17 -5.65
N TYR A 199 -24.50 5.51 -5.91
CA TYR A 199 -23.24 6.17 -6.23
C TYR A 199 -23.33 7.02 -7.51
N ARG A 200 -23.82 6.45 -8.61
CA ARG A 200 -24.00 7.16 -9.89
C ARG A 200 -24.92 8.37 -9.77
N LYS A 201 -25.93 8.31 -8.89
CA LYS A 201 -26.89 9.41 -8.63
C LYS A 201 -26.38 10.49 -7.68
N GLY A 202 -25.12 10.45 -7.27
CA GLY A 202 -24.53 11.47 -6.40
C GLY A 202 -24.50 11.12 -4.91
N GLY A 203 -24.84 9.89 -4.54
CA GLY A 203 -24.69 9.40 -3.17
C GLY A 203 -23.23 9.11 -2.81
N VAL A 204 -22.98 8.83 -1.53
CA VAL A 204 -21.66 8.47 -1.01
C VAL A 204 -21.57 6.96 -0.72
N VAL A 205 -20.48 6.35 -1.15
CA VAL A 205 -20.11 4.97 -0.78
C VAL A 205 -18.85 5.04 0.08
N VAL A 206 -18.99 4.60 1.32
CA VAL A 206 -17.95 4.66 2.35
C VAL A 206 -17.53 3.25 2.71
N GLY A 207 -16.24 3.04 2.97
CA GLY A 207 -15.76 1.76 3.43
C GLY A 207 -14.52 1.87 4.29
N THR A 208 -14.49 1.16 5.42
CA THR A 208 -13.34 1.15 6.34
C THR A 208 -12.62 -0.19 6.33
N SER A 209 -11.29 -0.19 6.28
CA SER A 209 -10.45 -1.40 6.16
C SER A 209 -10.91 -2.29 4.99
N ALA A 210 -11.65 -3.37 5.24
CA ALA A 210 -12.16 -4.23 4.19
C ALA A 210 -13.03 -3.47 3.17
N GLY A 211 -13.86 -2.54 3.67
CA GLY A 211 -14.65 -1.65 2.83
C GLY A 211 -13.81 -0.69 1.97
N ALA A 212 -12.60 -0.32 2.40
CA ALA A 212 -11.70 0.49 1.58
C ALA A 212 -11.01 -0.33 0.48
N ALA A 213 -10.65 -1.58 0.79
CA ALA A 213 -9.97 -2.47 -0.15
C ALA A 213 -10.83 -2.79 -1.40
N ILE A 214 -12.15 -2.86 -1.25
CA ILE A 214 -13.06 -3.12 -2.38
C ILE A 214 -13.25 -1.93 -3.31
N MET A 215 -12.71 -0.75 -2.99
CA MET A 215 -12.99 0.47 -3.74
C MET A 215 -12.33 0.45 -5.13
N SER A 216 -11.14 -0.14 -5.29
CA SER A 216 -10.49 -0.32 -6.59
C SER A 216 -11.02 -1.55 -7.33
N THR A 217 -10.76 -1.65 -8.65
CA THR A 217 -11.22 -2.80 -9.45
C THR A 217 -10.42 -4.07 -9.16
N VAL A 218 -9.25 -3.93 -8.54
CA VAL A 218 -8.43 -5.03 -8.00
C VAL A 218 -8.24 -4.79 -6.50
N MET A 219 -8.23 -5.86 -5.72
CA MET A 219 -7.95 -5.83 -4.29
C MET A 219 -7.10 -7.03 -3.85
N PHE A 220 -6.46 -6.91 -2.70
CA PHE A 220 -5.95 -8.08 -1.98
C PHE A 220 -7.10 -8.81 -1.28
N ARG A 221 -7.10 -10.15 -1.26
CA ARG A 221 -8.05 -10.99 -0.51
C ARG A 221 -7.44 -11.47 0.81
N ASP A 222 -6.58 -12.48 0.73
CA ASP A 222 -5.70 -12.97 1.79
C ASP A 222 -4.25 -12.67 1.42
N ALA A 223 -3.80 -11.44 1.70
CA ALA A 223 -2.46 -11.04 1.31
C ALA A 223 -1.39 -11.79 2.13
N PRO A 224 -0.38 -12.39 1.48
CA PRO A 224 0.86 -12.79 2.14
C PRO A 224 1.51 -11.59 2.83
N SER A 225 2.53 -11.86 3.65
CA SER A 225 3.35 -10.78 4.22
C SER A 225 3.90 -9.87 3.11
N VAL A 226 4.08 -8.58 3.42
CA VAL A 226 4.56 -7.58 2.45
C VAL A 226 5.88 -8.01 1.81
N ILE A 227 6.78 -8.60 2.59
CA ILE A 227 8.05 -9.12 2.08
C ILE A 227 7.85 -10.26 1.07
N ASN A 228 6.85 -11.13 1.25
CA ASN A 228 6.57 -12.18 0.26
C ASN A 228 6.01 -11.59 -1.04
N ILE A 229 5.21 -10.53 -0.97
CA ILE A 229 4.76 -9.82 -2.17
C ILE A 229 5.95 -9.19 -2.92
N LEU A 230 6.88 -8.55 -2.20
CA LEU A 230 8.13 -8.04 -2.79
C LEU A 230 8.96 -9.16 -3.43
N LYS A 231 9.00 -10.36 -2.82
CA LYS A 231 9.61 -11.56 -3.40
C LYS A 231 8.83 -12.15 -4.59
N GLY A 232 7.79 -11.46 -5.09
CA GLY A 232 6.96 -11.89 -6.22
C GLY A 232 5.99 -13.02 -5.89
N ARG A 233 5.69 -13.27 -4.62
CA ARG A 233 4.86 -14.41 -4.17
C ARG A 233 3.42 -13.98 -3.91
N PHE A 234 2.62 -13.92 -4.96
CA PHE A 234 1.17 -13.83 -4.90
C PHE A 234 0.53 -14.53 -6.10
N VAL A 235 -0.71 -14.99 -5.95
CA VAL A 235 -1.45 -15.70 -6.98
C VAL A 235 -2.78 -15.00 -7.24
N ASP A 236 -3.04 -14.73 -8.52
CA ASP A 236 -4.30 -14.20 -9.01
C ASP A 236 -5.45 -15.19 -8.75
N GLY A 237 -6.61 -14.66 -8.37
CA GLY A 237 -7.78 -15.44 -7.98
C GLY A 237 -7.66 -16.10 -6.59
N LYS A 238 -6.53 -15.91 -5.88
CA LYS A 238 -6.34 -16.39 -4.51
C LYS A 238 -6.01 -15.25 -3.56
N GLN A 239 -4.82 -14.65 -3.67
CA GLN A 239 -4.40 -13.55 -2.80
C GLN A 239 -4.73 -12.16 -3.37
N VAL A 240 -4.96 -12.09 -4.68
CA VAL A 240 -5.36 -10.89 -5.41
C VAL A 240 -6.54 -11.25 -6.30
N ASP A 241 -7.56 -10.42 -6.31
CA ASP A 241 -8.77 -10.63 -7.12
C ASP A 241 -9.47 -9.29 -7.39
N ARG A 242 -10.62 -9.34 -8.04
CA ARG A 242 -11.48 -8.18 -8.29
C ARG A 242 -11.94 -7.52 -6.99
N GLY A 243 -11.93 -6.20 -6.97
CA GLY A 243 -12.73 -5.40 -6.05
C GLY A 243 -14.04 -4.96 -6.71
N LEU A 244 -14.77 -4.06 -6.07
CA LEU A 244 -16.03 -3.52 -6.58
C LEU A 244 -15.86 -2.29 -7.47
N GLY A 245 -14.71 -1.59 -7.45
CA GLY A 245 -14.36 -0.61 -8.49
C GLY A 245 -14.99 0.77 -8.40
N PHE A 246 -15.48 1.20 -7.24
CA PHE A 246 -16.05 2.53 -7.03
C PHE A 246 -15.09 3.71 -7.35
N VAL A 247 -13.77 3.53 -7.27
CA VAL A 247 -12.80 4.58 -7.64
C VAL A 247 -12.34 4.51 -9.11
N GLY A 248 -13.02 3.72 -9.93
CA GLY A 248 -12.69 3.55 -11.34
C GLY A 248 -11.46 2.67 -11.59
N PRO A 249 -11.05 2.52 -12.86
CA PRO A 249 -10.03 1.55 -13.26
C PRO A 249 -8.59 2.02 -13.05
N HIS A 250 -8.38 3.32 -12.78
CA HIS A 250 -7.04 3.92 -12.80
C HIS A 250 -6.41 4.11 -11.42
N LEU A 251 -7.20 3.98 -10.35
CA LEU A 251 -6.74 4.16 -8.98
C LEU A 251 -6.77 2.82 -8.22
N PHE A 252 -5.61 2.41 -7.71
CA PHE A 252 -5.52 1.28 -6.78
C PHE A 252 -5.58 1.79 -5.33
N VAL A 253 -6.41 1.17 -4.48
CA VAL A 253 -6.57 1.59 -3.07
C VAL A 253 -6.07 0.52 -2.13
N ASP A 254 -5.32 0.94 -1.11
CA ASP A 254 -4.97 0.10 0.03
C ASP A 254 -5.14 0.88 1.35
N GLN A 255 -5.13 0.15 2.46
CA GLN A 255 -5.60 0.56 3.78
C GLN A 255 -4.66 0.02 4.87
N HIS A 256 -4.80 0.49 6.12
CA HIS A 256 -3.86 0.26 7.22
C HIS A 256 -2.42 0.49 6.75
N PHE A 257 -2.23 1.55 5.96
CA PHE A 257 -1.21 1.55 4.94
C PHE A 257 0.20 1.81 5.49
N LEU A 258 0.39 2.95 6.15
CA LEU A 258 1.66 3.37 6.72
C LEU A 258 1.98 2.54 7.97
N LYS A 259 0.96 2.27 8.79
CA LYS A 259 1.05 1.42 9.99
C LYS A 259 1.65 0.03 9.72
N ARG A 260 1.51 -0.49 8.49
CA ARG A 260 1.91 -1.85 8.11
C ARG A 260 2.85 -1.92 6.91
N GLY A 261 3.48 -0.80 6.52
CA GLY A 261 4.43 -0.74 5.39
C GLY A 261 3.84 -1.21 4.05
N ARG A 262 2.53 -1.04 3.83
CA ARG A 262 1.84 -1.68 2.70
C ARG A 262 2.16 -1.08 1.33
N PHE A 263 2.92 0.02 1.27
CA PHE A 263 3.52 0.48 0.01
C PHE A 263 4.39 -0.59 -0.63
N GLY A 264 5.07 -1.42 0.17
CA GLY A 264 5.87 -2.54 -0.31
C GLY A 264 5.07 -3.63 -1.01
N ARG A 265 3.77 -3.78 -0.73
CA ARG A 265 2.89 -4.72 -1.46
C ARG A 265 2.10 -4.04 -2.57
N MET A 266 1.76 -2.77 -2.40
CA MET A 266 1.06 -1.97 -3.38
C MET A 266 1.88 -1.83 -4.66
N ILE A 267 3.15 -1.43 -4.58
CA ILE A 267 3.97 -1.14 -5.77
C ILE A 267 4.12 -2.37 -6.68
N PRO A 268 4.52 -3.57 -6.20
CA PRO A 268 4.60 -4.77 -7.05
C PRO A 268 3.26 -5.13 -7.68
N LEU A 269 2.16 -5.02 -6.92
CA LEU A 269 0.84 -5.34 -7.45
C LEU A 269 0.40 -4.34 -8.53
N MET A 270 0.60 -3.05 -8.29
CA MET A 270 0.29 -2.01 -9.27
C MET A 270 1.05 -2.25 -10.58
N MET A 271 2.35 -2.56 -10.50
CA MET A 271 3.15 -2.90 -11.68
C MET A 271 2.61 -4.14 -12.41
N ALA A 272 2.28 -5.20 -11.66
CA ALA A 272 1.75 -6.44 -12.23
C ALA A 272 0.37 -6.26 -12.89
N LYS A 273 -0.41 -5.26 -12.45
CA LYS A 273 -1.77 -4.98 -12.94
C LYS A 273 -1.87 -3.76 -13.85
N GLY A 274 -0.76 -3.06 -14.10
CA GLY A 274 -0.72 -1.89 -14.97
C GLY A 274 -1.30 -0.61 -14.35
N TYR A 275 -1.49 -0.54 -13.04
CA TYR A 275 -1.89 0.70 -12.37
C TYR A 275 -0.75 1.73 -12.39
N LYS A 276 -1.12 2.98 -12.63
CA LYS A 276 -0.20 4.13 -12.57
C LYS A 276 -0.29 4.87 -11.25
N ILE A 277 -1.50 5.07 -10.74
CA ILE A 277 -1.73 5.78 -9.48
C ILE A 277 -2.26 4.81 -8.42
N GLY A 278 -1.67 4.89 -7.24
CA GLY A 278 -2.07 4.16 -6.04
C GLY A 278 -2.30 5.13 -4.89
N LEU A 279 -3.27 4.82 -4.05
CA LEU A 279 -3.59 5.56 -2.84
C LEU A 279 -3.61 4.61 -1.65
N GLY A 280 -2.67 4.82 -0.73
CA GLY A 280 -2.62 4.12 0.54
C GLY A 280 -3.14 5.01 1.66
N VAL A 281 -4.30 4.68 2.22
CA VAL A 281 -4.92 5.46 3.31
C VAL A 281 -4.54 4.84 4.65
N ASP A 282 -4.02 5.65 5.58
CA ASP A 282 -3.66 5.15 6.91
C ASP A 282 -4.83 5.14 7.89
N GLU A 283 -4.63 4.50 9.04
CA GLU A 283 -5.67 4.39 10.07
C GLU A 283 -6.16 5.76 10.53
N ASN A 284 -7.43 5.80 10.98
CA ASN A 284 -8.10 7.02 11.43
C ASN A 284 -8.06 8.18 10.40
N THR A 285 -7.91 7.85 9.12
CA THR A 285 -7.87 8.80 7.99
C THR A 285 -8.80 8.30 6.90
N ALA A 286 -9.42 9.24 6.17
CA ALA A 286 -10.22 8.95 5.00
C ALA A 286 -9.74 9.77 3.79
N ALA A 287 -9.99 9.24 2.60
CA ALA A 287 -9.83 10.00 1.37
C ALA A 287 -11.21 10.17 0.71
N VAL A 288 -11.63 11.40 0.48
CA VAL A 288 -12.86 11.74 -0.23
C VAL A 288 -12.54 11.83 -1.71
N ILE A 289 -13.09 10.92 -2.51
CA ILE A 289 -12.78 10.81 -3.94
C ILE A 289 -14.02 11.16 -4.75
N ARG A 290 -13.86 12.10 -5.69
CA ARG A 290 -14.89 12.46 -6.68
C ARG A 290 -14.25 12.82 -8.01
N GLY A 291 -14.56 12.04 -9.04
CA GLY A 291 -13.90 12.19 -10.34
C GLY A 291 -12.39 12.02 -10.20
N ASP A 292 -11.62 13.01 -10.67
CA ASP A 292 -10.17 13.00 -10.62
C ASP A 292 -9.58 13.58 -9.32
N GLU A 293 -10.41 14.09 -8.40
CA GLU A 293 -9.95 14.70 -7.14
C GLU A 293 -10.02 13.75 -5.95
N ILE A 294 -8.98 13.83 -5.12
CA ILE A 294 -8.83 13.15 -3.84
C ILE A 294 -8.58 14.22 -2.78
N GLU A 295 -9.37 14.24 -1.71
CA GLU A 295 -9.17 15.10 -0.53
C GLU A 295 -8.88 14.22 0.69
N VAL A 296 -7.80 14.48 1.42
CA VAL A 296 -7.42 13.72 2.62
C VAL A 296 -7.97 14.41 3.87
N ILE A 297 -8.63 13.63 4.74
CA ILE A 297 -9.24 14.10 6.00
C ILE A 297 -8.92 13.11 7.14
N GLY A 298 -8.89 13.58 8.39
CA GLY A 298 -8.49 12.79 9.55
C GLY A 298 -6.99 12.87 9.88
N ASP A 299 -6.51 11.96 10.73
CA ASP A 299 -5.37 12.26 11.61
C ASP A 299 -3.98 11.90 11.06
N ARG A 300 -3.85 10.83 10.26
CA ARG A 300 -2.53 10.24 9.92
C ARG A 300 -2.10 10.43 8.48
N GLY A 301 -3.04 10.71 7.58
CA GLY A 301 -2.75 10.99 6.17
C GLY A 301 -2.77 9.76 5.24
N ALA A 302 -2.33 10.00 4.02
CA ALA A 302 -2.34 9.05 2.92
C ALA A 302 -1.08 9.20 2.06
N LEU A 303 -0.63 8.09 1.48
CA LEU A 303 0.47 8.07 0.52
C LEU A 303 -0.10 7.89 -0.89
N VAL A 304 0.26 8.81 -1.78
CA VAL A 304 0.05 8.67 -3.22
C VAL A 304 1.30 8.07 -3.83
N VAL A 305 1.13 6.99 -4.58
CA VAL A 305 2.17 6.32 -5.36
C VAL A 305 1.90 6.56 -6.84
N ASP A 306 2.86 7.14 -7.55
CA ASP A 306 2.82 7.37 -8.99
C ASP A 306 3.94 6.58 -9.69
N LEU A 307 3.53 5.61 -10.50
CA LEU A 307 4.38 4.71 -11.26
C LEU A 307 4.41 5.05 -12.75
N THR A 308 4.02 6.26 -13.14
CA THR A 308 3.96 6.68 -14.55
C THR A 308 5.33 6.58 -15.22
N GLU A 309 6.36 7.13 -14.57
CA GLU A 309 7.75 7.16 -15.05
C GLU A 309 8.62 6.03 -14.47
N ALA A 310 8.03 5.16 -13.64
CA ALA A 310 8.75 4.11 -12.95
C ALA A 310 9.26 3.04 -13.92
N LYS A 311 10.48 2.56 -13.70
CA LYS A 311 11.13 1.54 -14.53
C LYS A 311 11.49 0.30 -13.72
N THR A 312 11.63 -0.82 -14.41
CA THR A 312 12.13 -2.08 -13.85
C THR A 312 13.23 -2.65 -14.73
N ASP A 313 14.13 -3.40 -14.12
CA ASP A 313 15.18 -4.16 -14.78
C ASP A 313 14.89 -5.66 -14.63
N ALA A 314 14.43 -6.28 -15.71
CA ALA A 314 14.12 -7.71 -15.72
C ALA A 314 15.37 -8.60 -15.55
N SER A 315 16.58 -8.07 -15.81
CA SER A 315 17.82 -8.85 -15.74
C SER A 315 18.21 -9.24 -14.30
N LEU A 316 17.69 -8.53 -13.29
CA LEU A 316 17.98 -8.80 -11.88
C LEU A 316 17.29 -10.07 -11.34
N GLY A 317 16.32 -10.64 -12.06
CA GLY A 317 15.65 -11.89 -11.66
C GLY A 317 14.80 -11.81 -10.38
N ALA A 318 14.63 -10.61 -9.82
CA ALA A 318 13.82 -10.30 -8.65
C ALA A 318 13.13 -8.94 -8.83
N PHE A 319 12.07 -8.70 -8.04
CA PHE A 319 11.37 -7.43 -8.08
C PHE A 319 12.32 -6.26 -7.84
N ASN A 320 12.16 -5.21 -8.63
CA ASN A 320 12.85 -3.94 -8.47
C ASN A 320 12.01 -2.85 -9.10
N VAL A 321 12.21 -1.63 -8.65
CA VAL A 321 11.65 -0.42 -9.26
C VAL A 321 12.63 0.73 -9.13
N GLN A 322 12.71 1.57 -10.15
CA GLN A 322 13.44 2.82 -10.14
C GLN A 322 12.50 3.98 -10.45
N GLY A 323 12.62 5.06 -9.69
CA GLY A 323 11.89 6.31 -9.94
C GLY A 323 10.39 6.23 -9.67
N ALA A 324 9.93 5.39 -8.75
CA ALA A 324 8.55 5.49 -8.26
C ALA A 324 8.39 6.82 -7.51
N ARG A 325 7.37 7.61 -7.84
CA ARG A 325 7.16 8.92 -7.23
C ARG A 325 6.15 8.82 -6.09
N LEU A 326 6.50 9.36 -4.93
CA LEU A 326 5.73 9.31 -3.70
C LEU A 326 5.36 10.72 -3.24
N SER A 327 4.09 10.90 -2.88
CA SER A 327 3.62 12.11 -2.18
C SER A 327 2.87 11.70 -0.92
N TYR A 328 3.19 12.35 0.20
CA TYR A 328 2.53 12.16 1.48
C TYR A 328 1.61 13.35 1.76
N LEU A 329 0.33 13.06 1.95
CA LEU A 329 -0.72 14.03 2.14
C LEU A 329 -1.35 13.82 3.51
N GLU A 330 -1.57 14.89 4.25
CA GLU A 330 -2.29 14.87 5.52
C GLU A 330 -3.57 15.70 5.43
N HIS A 331 -4.18 15.98 6.58
CA HIS A 331 -5.42 16.71 6.72
C HIS A 331 -5.51 17.94 5.80
N GLY A 332 -6.60 17.97 5.02
CA GLY A 332 -6.98 19.07 4.12
C GLY A 332 -6.25 19.09 2.78
N ASP A 333 -5.26 18.22 2.55
CA ASP A 333 -4.52 18.19 1.29
C ASP A 333 -5.35 17.54 0.18
N ARG A 334 -5.09 17.97 -1.05
CA ARG A 334 -5.77 17.46 -2.25
C ARG A 334 -4.78 16.91 -3.26
N TYR A 335 -5.17 15.86 -3.97
CA TYR A 335 -4.45 15.32 -5.11
C TYR A 335 -5.38 15.24 -6.33
N HIS A 336 -4.92 15.74 -7.46
CA HIS A 336 -5.63 15.64 -8.73
C HIS A 336 -4.96 14.56 -9.60
N MET A 337 -5.64 13.44 -9.84
CA MET A 337 -5.06 12.25 -10.46
C MET A 337 -4.54 12.49 -11.88
N ARG A 338 -5.34 13.13 -12.73
CA ARG A 338 -4.94 13.40 -14.13
C ARG A 338 -3.81 14.43 -14.25
N ALA A 339 -3.93 15.54 -13.53
CA ALA A 339 -2.90 16.58 -13.46
C ALA A 339 -1.63 16.11 -12.73
N ARG A 340 -1.74 15.03 -11.94
CA ARG A 340 -0.69 14.46 -11.09
C ARG A 340 -0.04 15.51 -10.19
N SER A 341 -0.90 16.34 -9.58
CA SER A 341 -0.51 17.49 -8.77
C SER A 341 -1.17 17.46 -7.40
N THR A 342 -0.40 17.85 -6.38
CA THR A 342 -0.87 18.00 -5.01
C THR A 342 -1.14 19.47 -4.71
N THR A 343 -2.20 19.76 -3.96
CA THR A 343 -2.50 21.07 -3.39
C THR A 343 -2.49 20.95 -1.87
N PRO A 344 -1.51 21.54 -1.16
CA PRO A 344 -1.51 21.57 0.30
C PRO A 344 -2.72 22.33 0.85
N SER A 345 -3.12 21.99 2.07
CA SER A 345 -4.18 22.72 2.78
C SER A 345 -3.78 24.17 3.05
N ALA A 346 -4.78 25.05 3.24
CA ALA A 346 -4.53 26.48 3.46
C ALA A 346 -3.62 26.78 4.67
N PRO A 347 -3.73 26.07 5.81
CA PRO A 347 -2.76 26.21 6.91
C PRO A 347 -1.33 25.84 6.54
N LYS A 348 -1.13 24.78 5.75
CA LYS A 348 0.21 24.36 5.30
C LYS A 348 0.81 25.34 4.30
N LEU A 349 -0.01 25.94 3.43
CA LEU A 349 0.44 27.00 2.51
C LEU A 349 0.91 28.28 3.24
N ARG A 350 0.39 28.55 4.44
CA ARG A 350 0.85 29.66 5.29
C ARG A 350 2.03 29.31 6.18
N GLY A 351 2.29 28.02 6.35
CA GLY A 351 3.37 27.50 7.17
C GLY A 351 4.73 27.56 6.47
N GLU A 352 5.61 26.63 6.84
CA GLU A 352 6.96 26.58 6.29
C GLU A 352 6.99 25.85 4.95
N LEU A 353 7.71 26.42 3.97
CA LEU A 353 7.98 25.80 2.68
C LEU A 353 9.36 25.11 2.70
N HIS A 354 9.35 23.82 2.41
CA HIS A 354 10.52 22.96 2.30
C HIS A 354 10.88 22.76 0.82
N ASP A 355 11.73 23.63 0.28
CA ASP A 355 12.21 23.60 -1.10
C ASP A 355 13.73 23.57 -1.12
N ALA A 356 14.33 22.41 -1.43
CA ALA A 356 15.76 22.23 -1.42
C ALA A 356 16.51 23.04 -2.49
N GLU A 357 15.81 23.51 -3.52
CA GLU A 357 16.38 24.35 -4.59
C GLU A 357 16.30 25.85 -4.25
N SER A 358 15.56 26.21 -3.20
CA SER A 358 15.43 27.59 -2.75
C SER A 358 16.67 28.07 -1.99
N PRO A 359 17.20 29.29 -2.27
CA PRO A 359 18.30 29.88 -1.49
C PRO A 359 17.90 30.16 -0.03
N ASN A 360 16.59 30.23 0.24
CA ASN A 360 16.03 30.48 1.56
C ASN A 360 15.74 29.18 2.34
N PHE A 361 16.09 28.01 1.79
CA PHE A 361 15.91 26.74 2.49
C PHE A 361 16.78 26.67 3.74
N ARG A 362 16.18 26.38 4.89
CA ARG A 362 16.84 26.28 6.20
C ARG A 362 16.42 24.98 6.89
N PRO A 363 16.89 23.82 6.40
CA PRO A 363 16.45 22.54 6.92
C PRO A 363 16.85 22.32 8.38
N TYR A 364 15.98 21.67 9.14
CA TYR A 364 16.26 21.30 10.52
C TYR A 364 17.22 20.10 10.63
N TYR A 365 17.07 19.09 9.75
CA TYR A 365 17.82 17.84 9.88
C TYR A 365 19.12 17.80 9.08
N THR A 366 20.21 17.39 9.74
CA THR A 366 21.55 17.31 9.10
C THR A 366 22.11 15.88 8.98
N ASP A 367 21.55 14.97 9.74
CA ASP A 367 22.18 13.71 10.12
C ASP A 367 21.86 12.60 9.12
N ASP A 368 22.80 11.68 8.96
CA ASP A 368 22.63 10.48 8.15
C ASP A 368 21.75 9.45 8.87
N VAL A 369 20.66 9.03 8.20
CA VAL A 369 19.73 8.03 8.73
C VAL A 369 19.69 6.82 7.81
N PHE A 370 19.65 5.64 8.41
CA PHE A 370 19.41 4.38 7.73
C PHE A 370 18.33 3.60 8.48
N HIS A 371 17.26 3.21 7.79
CA HIS A 371 16.18 2.45 8.39
C HIS A 371 16.42 0.95 8.23
N LEU A 372 16.54 0.21 9.33
CA LEU A 372 16.71 -1.25 9.26
C LEU A 372 15.44 -1.97 8.76
N ASP A 373 14.27 -1.35 8.98
CA ASP A 373 12.98 -1.81 8.47
C ASP A 373 12.19 -0.63 7.88
N MET A 374 12.35 -0.41 6.58
CA MET A 374 11.62 0.60 5.81
C MET A 374 10.12 0.27 5.69
N LEU A 375 9.71 -1.00 5.91
CA LEU A 375 8.31 -1.42 5.97
C LEU A 375 7.72 -1.33 7.38
N GLY A 376 8.49 -0.83 8.34
CA GLY A 376 8.06 -0.63 9.71
C GLY A 376 6.92 0.38 9.85
N ASP A 377 6.33 0.42 11.05
CA ASP A 377 5.22 1.31 11.40
C ASP A 377 5.55 2.77 11.12
N SER A 378 4.89 3.34 10.11
CA SER A 378 5.01 4.75 9.72
C SER A 378 6.44 5.17 9.36
N THR A 379 7.35 4.21 9.15
CA THR A 379 8.76 4.50 8.84
C THR A 379 8.88 5.33 7.58
N ILE A 380 8.12 5.00 6.53
CA ILE A 380 8.20 5.69 5.24
C ILE A 380 7.71 7.14 5.32
N SER A 381 6.60 7.43 6.01
CA SER A 381 6.11 8.82 6.14
C SER A 381 7.06 9.63 7.01
N GLY A 382 7.57 9.07 8.11
CA GLY A 382 8.61 9.71 8.92
C GLY A 382 9.89 9.98 8.13
N ALA A 383 10.31 9.04 7.28
CA ALA A 383 11.45 9.21 6.39
C ALA A 383 11.20 10.31 5.35
N MET A 384 9.98 10.42 4.81
CA MET A 384 9.60 11.47 3.85
C MET A 384 9.60 12.85 4.48
N SER A 385 8.91 13.04 5.61
CA SER A 385 8.86 14.33 6.32
C SER A 385 10.25 14.76 6.80
N ARG A 386 11.04 13.83 7.35
CA ARG A 386 12.41 14.13 7.74
C ARG A 386 13.30 14.44 6.56
N LEU A 387 13.20 13.70 5.45
CA LEU A 387 14.04 13.93 4.28
C LEU A 387 13.74 15.29 3.66
N ILE A 388 12.46 15.68 3.51
CA ILE A 388 12.13 16.95 2.85
C ILE A 388 12.72 18.15 3.60
N ASP A 389 12.71 18.10 4.94
CA ASP A 389 13.32 19.08 5.85
C ASP A 389 14.78 18.75 6.24
N SER A 390 15.56 18.25 5.27
CA SER A 390 16.97 17.89 5.49
C SER A 390 17.94 18.45 4.46
N VAL A 391 19.19 18.68 4.88
CA VAL A 391 20.32 18.90 3.97
C VAL A 391 20.64 17.66 3.13
N ARG A 392 20.19 16.48 3.56
CA ARG A 392 20.43 15.22 2.85
C ARG A 392 19.55 15.15 1.60
N LYS A 393 20.11 14.56 0.54
CA LYS A 393 19.41 14.34 -0.73
C LYS A 393 18.71 12.99 -0.80
N GLU A 394 19.10 12.06 0.06
CA GLU A 394 18.53 10.72 0.11
C GLU A 394 18.58 10.14 1.52
N VAL A 395 17.70 9.17 1.76
CA VAL A 395 17.69 8.28 2.92
C VAL A 395 17.52 6.85 2.42
N LYS A 396 18.18 5.90 3.09
CA LYS A 396 18.13 4.49 2.73
C LYS A 396 17.47 3.67 3.82
N GLY A 397 16.91 2.53 3.44
CA GLY A 397 16.52 1.51 4.39
C GLY A 397 16.44 0.13 3.77
N LEU A 398 16.36 -0.88 4.63
CA LEU A 398 16.22 -2.27 4.23
C LEU A 398 14.81 -2.77 4.55
N ALA A 399 14.40 -3.82 3.86
CA ALA A 399 13.38 -4.72 4.35
C ALA A 399 13.69 -6.16 3.93
N PHE A 400 13.52 -7.08 4.85
CA PHE A 400 13.84 -8.48 4.66
C PHE A 400 13.11 -9.36 5.67
N ASP A 401 13.16 -10.66 5.42
CA ASP A 401 12.64 -11.65 6.36
C ASP A 401 13.74 -11.98 7.37
N VAL A 402 13.59 -11.51 8.62
CA VAL A 402 14.59 -11.73 9.68
C VAL A 402 14.68 -13.20 10.06
N LEU A 403 13.56 -13.93 9.97
CA LEU A 403 13.43 -15.33 10.35
C LEU A 403 12.78 -16.10 9.19
N PRO A 404 13.51 -16.30 8.08
CA PRO A 404 12.96 -16.98 6.92
C PRO A 404 12.56 -18.42 7.27
N ARG A 405 11.54 -18.92 6.57
CA ARG A 405 11.11 -20.32 6.71
C ARG A 405 12.26 -21.27 6.38
N THR A 406 12.29 -22.41 7.06
CA THR A 406 13.25 -23.49 6.76
C THR A 406 13.21 -23.83 5.27
N ASN A 407 14.37 -23.88 4.63
CA ASN A 407 14.55 -24.17 3.20
C ASN A 407 13.87 -23.18 2.24
N ASP A 408 13.62 -21.92 2.66
CA ASP A 408 13.16 -20.89 1.73
C ASP A 408 14.27 -20.58 0.69
N PRO A 409 14.07 -20.84 -0.61
CA PRO A 409 15.08 -20.57 -1.64
C PRO A 409 15.37 -19.07 -1.82
N LEU A 410 14.52 -18.20 -1.28
CA LEU A 410 14.68 -16.74 -1.28
C LEU A 410 14.96 -16.22 0.15
N ALA A 411 15.51 -17.05 1.04
CA ALA A 411 15.87 -16.66 2.41
C ALA A 411 16.83 -15.46 2.43
N GLU A 412 17.84 -15.47 1.56
CA GLU A 412 18.84 -14.40 1.47
C GLU A 412 18.35 -13.14 0.74
N LEU A 413 17.16 -13.18 0.11
CA LEU A 413 16.64 -12.06 -0.66
C LEU A 413 16.01 -11.02 0.27
N GLY A 414 16.63 -9.84 0.32
CA GLY A 414 16.09 -8.62 0.90
C GLY A 414 15.94 -7.51 -0.15
N PHE A 415 15.50 -6.34 0.29
CA PHE A 415 15.33 -5.17 -0.58
C PHE A 415 15.94 -3.92 0.08
N LEU A 416 16.74 -3.19 -0.68
CA LEU A 416 17.21 -1.85 -0.35
C LEU A 416 16.26 -0.83 -0.95
N PHE A 417 15.76 0.06 -0.10
CA PHE A 417 14.94 1.20 -0.43
C PHE A 417 15.83 2.43 -0.41
N ARG A 418 15.78 3.22 -1.48
CA ARG A 418 16.44 4.51 -1.58
C ARG A 418 15.38 5.56 -1.87
N LEU A 419 15.07 6.37 -0.87
CA LEU A 419 14.16 7.50 -0.99
C LEU A 419 14.99 8.77 -1.19
N TYR A 420 14.69 9.59 -2.20
CA TYR A 420 15.50 10.75 -2.56
C TYR A 420 14.68 11.92 -3.10
N LYS A 421 15.27 13.12 -3.03
CA LYS A 421 14.71 14.35 -3.59
C LYS A 421 14.99 14.41 -5.09
N GLY A 422 13.98 14.77 -5.87
CA GLY A 422 14.13 15.31 -7.22
C GLY A 422 14.07 16.83 -7.22
N SER A 423 14.25 17.44 -8.40
CA SER A 423 14.16 18.89 -8.57
C SER A 423 12.73 19.46 -8.41
N ASP A 424 11.72 18.59 -8.42
CA ASP A 424 10.30 18.92 -8.20
C ASP A 424 9.80 18.47 -6.82
N SER A 425 10.70 18.03 -5.92
CA SER A 425 10.36 17.68 -4.55
C SER A 425 10.13 18.94 -3.73
N LEU A 426 8.94 19.03 -3.13
CA LEU A 426 8.54 20.15 -2.28
C LEU A 426 7.85 19.62 -1.02
N GLY A 427 7.92 20.38 0.06
CA GLY A 427 7.16 20.11 1.27
C GLY A 427 6.58 21.35 1.89
N TRP A 428 5.57 21.17 2.72
CA TRP A 428 4.96 22.21 3.54
C TRP A 428 4.74 21.66 4.93
N SER A 429 5.01 22.44 5.97
CA SER A 429 4.68 22.05 7.35
C SER A 429 3.94 23.15 8.11
N THR A 430 3.14 22.75 9.09
CA THR A 430 2.44 23.67 9.99
C THR A 430 2.24 23.02 11.36
N GLU A 431 2.22 23.83 12.41
CA GLU A 431 1.87 23.40 13.76
C GLU A 431 0.45 23.87 14.17
N GLU A 432 -0.29 24.53 13.27
CA GLU A 432 -1.61 25.13 13.55
C GLU A 432 -2.65 24.10 14.07
N PHE A 433 -2.43 22.80 13.86
CA PHE A 433 -3.31 21.71 14.30
C PHE A 433 -2.94 21.10 15.67
N GLY A 434 -2.07 21.75 16.45
CA GLY A 434 -1.66 21.26 17.77
C GLY A 434 -0.57 20.19 17.72
N GLY A 435 0.11 20.08 16.59
CA GLY A 435 1.24 19.20 16.30
C GLY A 435 1.73 19.46 14.88
N GLU A 436 2.96 19.08 14.59
CA GLU A 436 3.54 19.25 13.27
C GLU A 436 2.81 18.35 12.25
N GLN A 437 2.32 18.98 11.19
CA GLN A 437 1.68 18.33 10.05
C GLN A 437 2.42 18.66 8.77
N PHE A 438 2.42 17.71 7.83
CA PHE A 438 3.15 17.83 6.57
C PHE A 438 2.28 17.65 5.33
N THR A 439 2.71 18.29 4.26
CA THR A 439 2.50 17.83 2.89
C THR A 439 3.89 17.59 2.31
N VAL A 440 4.14 16.42 1.72
CA VAL A 440 5.38 16.14 0.99
C VAL A 440 5.01 15.70 -0.42
N THR A 441 5.60 16.33 -1.43
CA THR A 441 5.31 16.04 -2.84
C THR A 441 6.56 15.58 -3.56
N ASN A 442 6.37 14.60 -4.44
CA ASN A 442 7.36 14.18 -5.43
C ASN A 442 8.72 13.74 -4.86
N LEU A 443 8.74 13.00 -3.75
CA LEU A 443 9.95 12.23 -3.43
C LEU A 443 10.02 10.98 -4.31
N TYR A 444 11.22 10.51 -4.60
CA TYR A 444 11.43 9.38 -5.48
C TYR A 444 11.92 8.18 -4.70
N LEU A 445 11.45 7.00 -5.07
CA LEU A 445 11.78 5.73 -4.44
C LEU A 445 12.35 4.76 -5.48
N ASP A 446 13.54 4.27 -5.20
CA ASP A 446 14.07 3.06 -5.82
C ASP A 446 13.99 1.89 -4.82
N ILE A 447 13.59 0.71 -5.31
CA ILE A 447 13.64 -0.54 -4.56
C ILE A 447 14.52 -1.51 -5.37
N SER A 448 15.63 -1.95 -4.77
CA SER A 448 16.58 -2.86 -5.40
C SER A 448 16.73 -4.14 -4.59
N PRO A 449 16.79 -5.33 -5.23
CA PRO A 449 17.06 -6.57 -4.51
C PRO A 449 18.48 -6.56 -3.96
N VAL A 450 18.65 -7.07 -2.75
CA VAL A 450 19.96 -7.27 -2.12
C VAL A 450 20.06 -8.68 -1.55
N ARG A 451 21.29 -9.17 -1.43
CA ARG A 451 21.58 -10.44 -0.77
C ARG A 451 22.02 -10.17 0.67
N LEU A 452 21.34 -10.80 1.63
CA LEU A 452 21.67 -10.71 3.04
C LEU A 452 22.51 -11.90 3.50
N PRO A 453 23.44 -11.68 4.44
CA PRO A 453 24.16 -12.76 5.08
C PRO A 453 23.20 -13.61 5.93
N MET A 454 23.39 -14.93 5.91
CA MET A 454 22.61 -15.88 6.70
C MET A 454 23.57 -16.79 7.53
N PRO A 455 23.46 -16.82 8.87
CA PRO A 455 22.54 -16.04 9.70
C PRO A 455 22.91 -14.54 9.70
N LEU A 456 21.91 -13.68 9.90
CA LEU A 456 22.10 -12.23 9.88
C LEU A 456 23.04 -11.73 11.01
N TYR A 457 23.03 -12.42 12.14
CA TYR A 457 23.90 -12.14 13.28
C TYR A 457 24.44 -13.45 13.87
N GLY A 458 25.59 -13.34 14.53
CA GLY A 458 26.25 -14.44 15.24
C GLY A 458 26.76 -13.98 16.59
N GLY A 459 27.25 -14.93 17.40
CA GLY A 459 27.85 -14.61 18.69
C GLY A 459 29.13 -13.78 18.52
N TRP A 460 29.31 -12.76 19.35
CA TRP A 460 30.54 -11.97 19.39
C TRP A 460 31.68 -12.81 19.96
N THR A 461 32.69 -13.10 19.15
CA THR A 461 33.83 -13.97 19.54
C THR A 461 35.03 -13.19 20.13
N GLY A 462 34.85 -11.91 20.44
CA GLY A 462 35.93 -11.04 20.90
C GLY A 462 36.81 -10.52 19.75
N PRO A 463 37.61 -9.47 19.96
CA PRO A 463 38.53 -8.97 18.94
C PRO A 463 39.54 -10.06 18.55
N PRO A 464 39.93 -10.16 17.27
CA PRO A 464 40.96 -11.10 16.85
C PRO A 464 42.24 -10.82 17.64
N LYS A 465 42.82 -11.87 18.23
CA LYS A 465 44.09 -11.75 18.96
C LYS A 465 45.15 -11.25 17.97
N PRO A 466 45.94 -10.21 18.30
CA PRO A 466 46.98 -9.73 17.40
C PRO A 466 47.87 -10.91 17.00
N ALA A 467 48.09 -11.07 15.70
CA ALA A 467 48.95 -12.11 15.17
C ALA A 467 50.31 -12.01 15.86
N ALA A 468 50.76 -13.11 16.47
CA ALA A 468 52.09 -13.16 17.05
C ALA A 468 53.10 -12.81 15.94
N PRO A 469 54.08 -11.92 16.18
CA PRO A 469 55.08 -11.59 15.18
C PRO A 469 55.76 -12.88 14.73
N ALA A 470 55.81 -13.09 13.40
CA ALA A 470 56.48 -14.24 12.82
C ALA A 470 57.92 -14.29 13.32
N VAL A 471 58.27 -15.35 14.03
CA VAL A 471 59.66 -15.61 14.43
C VAL A 471 60.45 -15.83 13.14
N PRO A 472 61.47 -15.01 12.83
CA PRO A 472 62.29 -15.24 11.65
C PRO A 472 63.02 -16.57 11.81
N ALA A 473 62.92 -17.42 10.80
CA ALA A 473 63.64 -18.68 10.73
C ALA A 473 65.15 -18.42 10.87
N SER A 474 65.77 -19.05 11.87
CA SER A 474 67.22 -19.01 12.05
C SER A 474 67.90 -19.57 10.80
N ALA A 475 68.74 -18.75 10.17
CA ALA A 475 69.52 -19.13 9.01
C ALA A 475 70.52 -20.25 9.35
N ALA A 476 70.48 -21.27 8.48
CA ALA A 476 71.38 -22.37 8.25
C ALA A 476 72.82 -22.25 8.81
N SER A 477 73.22 -23.33 9.47
CA SER A 477 74.59 -23.80 9.67
C SER A 477 75.44 -23.71 8.38
N ALA A 478 76.55 -22.99 8.44
CA ALA A 478 77.61 -23.00 7.43
C ALA A 478 78.66 -24.09 7.74
N PRO A 479 79.28 -24.72 6.71
CA PRO A 479 80.20 -25.85 6.89
C PRO A 479 81.63 -25.40 7.28
N GLN A 480 82.28 -26.18 8.15
CA GLN A 480 83.69 -26.02 8.54
C GLN A 480 84.63 -26.30 7.36
N ALA A 481 85.59 -25.41 7.14
CA ALA A 481 86.70 -25.55 6.20
C ALA A 481 87.86 -26.39 6.81
N PRO A 482 88.69 -27.06 5.99
CA PRO A 482 89.71 -27.99 6.47
C PRO A 482 91.00 -27.28 6.94
N GLN A 483 91.59 -27.79 8.02
CA GLN A 483 92.91 -27.36 8.52
C GLN A 483 94.05 -27.93 7.65
N ALA A 484 95.03 -27.08 7.32
CA ALA A 484 96.28 -27.43 6.67
C ALA A 484 97.29 -28.02 7.68
N PRO A 485 98.26 -28.85 7.25
CA PRO A 485 99.17 -29.54 8.16
C PRO A 485 100.36 -28.66 8.58
N GLN A 486 100.75 -28.79 9.85
CA GLN A 486 102.12 -28.60 10.34
C GLN A 486 102.47 -29.76 11.26
#